data_AF-A0A1B0C736-F1
#
_entry.id   AF-A0A1B0C736-F1
#
_cell.length_a   1.000
_cell.length_b   1.000
_cell.length_c   1.000
_cell.angle_alpha   90.00
_cell.angle_beta   90.00
_cell.angle_gamma   90.00
#
_symmetry.space_group_name_H-M   'P 1'
#
loop_
_entity.id
_entity.type
_entity.pdbx_description
1 polymer ?
#
loop_
_entity_poly.entity_id
_entity_poly.type
_entity_poly.pdbx_seq_one_letter_code
_entity_poly.pdbx_strand_id
1 'polypeptide(L)'
;MEQNQKLLREVYENRKHLQEGLTLLKGWLRQRQLDKGVNGFNAHLLTMFIVYLFKQRKLHMNMSSYQVARNVWNQLAFSSWHESNKGLTLCSSININANQPTLEQMHAYYPVVFIDVTGYHNLCFNVTLDIYALVRFEAKRAVQMLNDVKINKIDAVEQVLDMHVAPADKCNFAGHTYPQLLKVVTKLLSKGLGKRVQFLIPLQQVVPSWSIVEHPATSNEYLHLGLILNGEQSLEILDKGPE
;
A
#
# COMPACT_ATOMS: atom_id res chain seq x y z
N MET A 1 14.66 25.81 6.12
CA MET A 1 13.43 25.27 6.77
C MET A 1 12.20 26.16 6.58
N GLU A 2 12.24 27.47 6.87
CA GLU A 2 11.08 28.36 6.72
C GLU A 2 10.51 28.39 5.30
N GLN A 3 11.37 28.47 4.28
CA GLN A 3 10.95 28.41 2.88
C GLN A 3 10.24 27.10 2.52
N ASN A 4 10.67 25.97 3.09
CA ASN A 4 9.98 24.69 2.92
C ASN A 4 8.57 24.76 3.53
N GLN A 5 8.43 25.33 4.73
CA GLN A 5 7.11 25.49 5.37
C GLN A 5 6.18 26.42 4.59
N LYS A 6 6.71 27.52 4.04
CA LYS A 6 5.95 28.41 3.16
C LYS A 6 5.44 27.67 1.93
N LEU A 7 6.29 26.88 1.28
CA LEU A 7 5.88 26.08 0.12
C LEU A 7 4.85 25.01 0.49
N LEU A 8 5.00 24.35 1.64
CA LEU A 8 4.03 23.38 2.12
C LEU A 8 2.65 24.04 2.30
N ARG A 9 2.58 25.21 2.93
CA ARG A 9 1.33 25.96 3.07
C ARG A 9 0.76 26.30 1.70
N GLU A 10 1.56 26.90 0.82
CA GLU A 10 1.13 27.29 -0.52
C GLU A 10 0.50 26.13 -1.32
N VAL A 11 1.03 24.90 -1.17
CA VAL A 11 0.56 23.72 -1.92
C VAL A 11 -0.55 22.95 -1.21
N TYR A 12 -0.67 22.98 0.11
CA TYR A 12 -1.71 22.23 0.82
C TYR A 12 -2.91 23.06 1.26
N GLU A 13 -2.74 24.37 1.43
CA GLU A 13 -3.80 25.26 1.88
C GLU A 13 -4.98 25.22 0.90
N ASN A 14 -6.20 25.10 1.44
CA ASN A 14 -7.46 24.98 0.69
C ASN A 14 -7.55 23.80 -0.30
N ARG A 15 -6.66 22.79 -0.22
CA ARG A 15 -6.68 21.61 -1.12
C ARG A 15 -7.03 20.33 -0.37
N LYS A 16 -8.32 20.15 -0.06
CA LYS A 16 -8.86 19.04 0.74
C LYS A 16 -8.43 17.65 0.27
N HIS A 17 -8.59 17.32 -1.02
CA HIS A 17 -8.23 16.00 -1.53
C HIS A 17 -6.74 15.69 -1.44
N LEU A 18 -5.88 16.71 -1.56
CA LEU A 18 -4.44 16.55 -1.39
C LEU A 18 -4.08 16.30 0.10
N GLN A 19 -4.76 16.99 1.01
CA GLN A 19 -4.61 16.78 2.46
C GLN A 19 -5.09 15.39 2.88
N GLU A 20 -6.26 14.96 2.42
CA GLU A 20 -6.80 13.62 2.69
C GLU A 20 -5.92 12.51 2.09
N GLY A 21 -5.44 12.70 0.85
CA GLY A 21 -4.47 11.78 0.23
C GLY A 21 -3.17 11.68 1.03
N LEU A 22 -2.65 12.81 1.54
CA LEU A 22 -1.51 12.80 2.46
C LEU A 22 -1.83 12.04 3.76
N THR A 23 -3.02 12.20 4.33
CA THR A 23 -3.43 11.47 5.54
C THR A 23 -3.43 9.96 5.31
N LEU A 24 -3.98 9.49 4.18
CA LEU A 24 -3.93 8.06 3.81
C LEU A 24 -2.49 7.55 3.69
N LEU A 25 -1.63 8.31 3.02
CA LEU A 25 -0.23 7.95 2.82
C LEU A 25 0.57 7.95 4.15
N LYS A 26 0.28 8.87 5.07
CA LYS A 26 0.85 8.85 6.43
C LYS A 26 0.41 7.60 7.21
N GLY A 27 -0.85 7.20 7.09
CA GLY A 27 -1.35 5.95 7.67
C GLY A 27 -0.61 4.73 7.12
N TRP A 28 -0.45 4.64 5.81
CA TRP A 28 0.32 3.58 5.15
C TRP A 28 1.78 3.51 5.62
N LEU A 29 2.44 4.66 5.70
CA LEU A 29 3.83 4.79 6.15
C LEU A 29 4.00 4.27 7.58
N ARG A 30 3.09 4.67 8.47
CA ARG A 30 3.11 4.32 9.89
C ARG A 30 2.79 2.84 10.14
N GLN A 31 1.81 2.29 9.42
CA GLN A 31 1.42 0.88 9.55
C GLN A 31 2.55 -0.08 9.16
N ARG A 32 3.37 0.31 8.19
CA ARG A 32 4.57 -0.44 7.75
C ARG A 32 5.83 -0.07 8.51
N GLN A 33 5.72 0.87 9.47
CA GLN A 33 6.83 1.34 10.30
C GLN A 33 8.02 1.91 9.49
N LEU A 34 7.75 2.42 8.28
CA LEU A 34 8.78 2.96 7.39
C LEU A 34 9.35 4.29 7.91
N ASP A 35 8.62 4.98 8.78
CA ASP A 35 9.00 6.21 9.45
C ASP A 35 9.78 5.98 10.76
N LYS A 36 9.98 4.73 11.18
CA LYS A 36 10.62 4.38 12.45
C LYS A 36 12.13 4.17 12.32
N GLY A 37 12.81 4.39 13.44
CA GLY A 37 14.26 4.32 13.54
C GLY A 37 14.96 5.62 13.14
N VAL A 38 16.28 5.64 13.31
CA VAL A 38 17.12 6.80 12.99
C VAL A 38 17.00 7.13 11.50
N ASN A 39 17.06 6.12 10.63
CA ASN A 39 17.14 6.30 9.18
C ASN A 39 15.79 6.23 8.45
N GLY A 40 14.68 6.43 9.17
CA GLY A 40 13.32 6.23 8.65
C GLY A 40 12.91 7.23 7.55
N PHE A 41 12.09 6.76 6.61
CA PHE A 41 11.42 7.61 5.64
C PHE A 41 10.26 8.33 6.33
N ASN A 42 10.51 9.54 6.81
CA ASN A 42 9.55 10.24 7.66
C ASN A 42 8.40 10.91 6.87
N ALA A 43 7.36 11.31 7.61
CA ALA A 43 6.19 11.97 7.03
C ALA A 43 6.49 13.34 6.40
N HIS A 44 7.53 14.05 6.85
CA HIS A 44 7.92 15.33 6.26
C HIS A 44 8.48 15.11 4.84
N LEU A 45 9.35 14.10 4.66
CA LEU A 45 9.89 13.71 3.36
C LEU A 45 8.78 13.30 2.39
N LEU A 46 7.83 12.49 2.85
CA LEU A 46 6.62 12.13 2.09
C LEU A 46 5.84 13.37 1.64
N THR A 47 5.63 14.32 2.56
CA THR A 47 4.89 15.56 2.28
C THR A 47 5.64 16.42 1.24
N MET A 48 6.96 16.56 1.37
CA MET A 48 7.78 17.27 0.38
C MET A 48 7.80 16.58 -0.98
N PHE A 49 7.76 15.24 -1.01
CA PHE A 49 7.67 14.48 -2.26
C PHE A 49 6.35 14.72 -2.99
N ILE A 50 5.22 14.78 -2.26
CA ILE A 50 3.92 15.12 -2.87
C ILE A 50 3.95 16.54 -3.46
N VAL A 51 4.55 17.50 -2.75
CA VAL A 51 4.77 18.86 -3.29
C VAL A 51 5.60 18.83 -4.56
N TYR A 52 6.67 18.02 -4.60
CA TYR A 52 7.48 17.83 -5.80
C TYR A 52 6.62 17.29 -6.95
N LEU A 53 5.84 16.23 -6.73
CA LEU A 53 4.96 15.67 -7.75
C LEU A 53 3.91 16.67 -8.25
N PHE A 54 3.38 17.50 -7.36
CA PHE A 54 2.44 18.57 -7.71
C PHE A 54 3.11 19.62 -8.62
N LYS A 55 4.33 20.07 -8.28
CA LYS A 55 5.10 21.01 -9.13
C LYS A 55 5.44 20.42 -10.50
N GLN A 56 5.74 19.12 -10.55
CA GLN A 56 5.98 18.39 -11.80
C GLN A 56 4.69 18.09 -12.59
N ARG A 57 3.53 18.61 -12.15
CA ARG A 57 2.21 18.38 -12.75
C ARG A 57 1.82 16.90 -12.84
N LYS A 58 2.42 16.04 -12.00
CA LYS A 58 2.07 14.61 -11.89
C LYS A 58 0.87 14.38 -10.98
N LEU A 59 0.50 15.39 -10.18
CA LEU A 59 -0.73 15.43 -9.41
C LEU A 59 -1.56 16.65 -9.85
N HIS A 60 -2.87 16.47 -10.01
CA HIS A 60 -3.80 17.52 -10.45
C HIS A 60 -4.79 17.87 -9.34
N MET A 61 -5.32 19.09 -9.36
CA MET A 61 -6.28 19.57 -8.35
C MET A 61 -7.61 18.78 -8.35
N ASN A 62 -7.99 18.20 -9.48
CA ASN A 62 -9.24 17.45 -9.63
C ASN A 62 -9.11 15.96 -9.23
N MET A 63 -7.92 15.53 -8.77
CA MET A 63 -7.73 14.15 -8.32
C MET A 63 -8.43 13.93 -6.97
N SER A 64 -9.12 12.81 -6.83
CA SER A 64 -9.61 12.36 -5.53
C SER A 64 -8.44 11.98 -4.60
N SER A 65 -8.69 11.95 -3.29
CA SER A 65 -7.68 11.53 -2.29
C SER A 65 -7.12 10.14 -2.56
N TYR A 66 -7.96 9.22 -3.05
CA TYR A 66 -7.55 7.90 -3.54
C TYR A 66 -6.61 7.98 -4.74
N GLN A 67 -6.94 8.78 -5.75
CA GLN A 67 -6.11 8.96 -6.95
C GLN A 67 -4.77 9.59 -6.59
N VAL A 68 -4.76 10.57 -5.67
CA VAL A 68 -3.52 11.15 -5.11
C VAL A 68 -2.67 10.05 -4.48
N ALA A 69 -3.22 9.24 -3.57
CA ALA A 69 -2.47 8.18 -2.90
C ALA A 69 -1.92 7.13 -3.89
N ARG A 70 -2.76 6.65 -4.81
CA ARG A 70 -2.36 5.69 -5.85
C ARG A 70 -1.25 6.23 -6.74
N ASN A 71 -1.35 7.49 -7.17
CA ASN A 71 -0.32 8.11 -8.00
C ASN A 71 0.99 8.31 -7.23
N VAL A 72 0.93 8.70 -5.96
CA VAL A 72 2.14 8.81 -5.13
C VAL A 72 2.83 7.46 -4.96
N TRP A 73 2.08 6.39 -4.66
CA TRP A 73 2.66 5.04 -4.58
C TRP A 73 3.27 4.60 -5.91
N ASN A 74 2.58 4.82 -7.04
CA ASN A 74 3.12 4.54 -8.37
C ASN A 74 4.44 5.29 -8.61
N GLN A 75 4.49 6.60 -8.31
CA GLN A 75 5.69 7.39 -8.50
C GLN A 75 6.83 6.95 -7.57
N LEU A 76 6.55 6.56 -6.33
CA LEU A 76 7.55 5.99 -5.42
C LEU A 76 8.08 4.65 -5.96
N ALA A 77 7.21 3.72 -6.33
CA ALA A 77 7.57 2.38 -6.78
C ALA A 77 8.61 2.38 -7.91
N PHE A 78 8.44 3.29 -8.87
CA PHE A 78 9.29 3.41 -10.05
C PHE A 78 10.32 4.54 -9.96
N SER A 79 10.49 5.13 -8.78
CA SER A 79 11.51 6.17 -8.58
C SER A 79 12.93 5.63 -8.51
N SER A 80 13.90 6.48 -8.85
CA SER A 80 15.32 6.14 -8.90
C SER A 80 16.22 7.24 -8.31
N TRP A 81 15.85 7.77 -7.13
CA TRP A 81 16.56 8.89 -6.47
C TRP A 81 17.99 8.55 -6.01
N HIS A 82 18.38 7.29 -6.12
CA HIS A 82 19.69 6.73 -5.79
C HIS A 82 20.62 6.64 -7.01
N GLU A 83 20.07 6.73 -8.22
CA GLU A 83 20.88 6.69 -9.43
C GLU A 83 21.54 8.06 -9.64
N SER A 84 22.78 8.03 -10.13
CA SER A 84 23.55 9.24 -10.44
C SER A 84 22.75 10.15 -11.37
N ASN A 85 22.70 11.45 -11.06
CA ASN A 85 21.91 12.46 -11.76
C ASN A 85 20.39 12.26 -11.82
N LYS A 86 19.83 11.30 -11.09
CA LYS A 86 18.37 11.10 -10.96
C LYS A 86 17.82 11.49 -9.59
N GLY A 87 18.65 12.17 -8.78
CA GLY A 87 18.21 12.77 -7.53
C GLY A 87 17.11 13.79 -7.76
N LEU A 88 16.20 13.93 -6.79
CA LEU A 88 15.14 14.92 -6.88
C LEU A 88 15.64 16.30 -6.43
N THR A 89 15.03 17.35 -6.96
CA THR A 89 15.23 18.71 -6.45
C THR A 89 13.92 19.50 -6.49
N LEU A 90 13.65 20.25 -5.43
CA LEU A 90 12.58 21.24 -5.36
C LEU A 90 13.07 22.66 -5.68
N CYS A 91 14.38 22.84 -5.82
CA CYS A 91 14.97 24.11 -6.22
C CYS A 91 14.65 24.38 -7.70
N SER A 92 14.20 25.60 -7.98
CA SER A 92 13.95 26.04 -9.35
C SER A 92 15.27 26.22 -10.08
N SER A 93 15.35 25.81 -11.35
CA SER A 93 16.53 26.05 -12.20
C SER A 93 16.89 27.53 -12.35
N ILE A 94 15.91 28.43 -12.15
CA ILE A 94 16.09 29.89 -12.20
C ILE A 94 16.82 30.42 -10.95
N ASN A 95 16.75 29.69 -9.83
CA ASN A 95 17.28 30.13 -8.53
C ASN A 95 18.60 29.43 -8.18
N ILE A 96 19.31 28.90 -9.19
CA ILE A 96 20.59 28.23 -8.97
C ILE A 96 21.67 29.28 -8.71
N ASN A 97 22.16 29.33 -7.48
CA ASN A 97 23.30 30.15 -7.12
C ASN A 97 24.60 29.40 -7.46
N ALA A 98 25.66 30.13 -7.83
CA ALA A 98 26.95 29.54 -8.17
C ALA A 98 27.55 28.64 -7.06
N ASN A 99 27.19 28.89 -5.80
CA ASN A 99 27.68 28.14 -4.63
C ASN A 99 26.79 26.94 -4.25
N GLN A 100 25.69 26.68 -4.97
CA GLN A 100 24.84 25.53 -4.66
C GLN A 100 25.49 24.23 -5.14
N PRO A 101 25.46 23.18 -4.31
CA PRO A 101 25.97 21.87 -4.69
C PRO A 101 25.13 21.27 -5.80
N THR A 102 25.80 20.71 -6.81
CA THR A 102 25.16 19.96 -7.89
C THR A 102 24.58 18.64 -7.37
N LEU A 103 23.67 18.03 -8.15
CA LEU A 103 23.16 16.70 -7.83
C LEU A 103 24.27 15.64 -7.81
N GLU A 104 25.26 15.77 -8.70
CA GLU A 104 26.43 14.90 -8.77
C GLU A 104 27.25 14.97 -7.49
N GLN A 105 27.54 16.20 -7.05
CA GLN A 105 28.26 16.43 -5.79
C GLN A 105 27.49 15.87 -4.60
N MET A 106 26.15 15.99 -4.58
CA MET A 106 25.32 15.43 -3.52
C MET A 106 25.34 13.90 -3.50
N HIS A 107 25.28 13.26 -4.68
CA HIS A 107 25.37 11.81 -4.82
C HIS A 107 26.74 11.24 -4.45
N ALA A 108 27.80 12.05 -4.46
CA ALA A 108 29.10 11.63 -3.94
C ALA A 108 29.10 11.37 -2.43
N TYR A 109 28.20 12.01 -1.67
CA TYR A 109 28.12 11.89 -0.21
C TYR A 109 26.90 11.11 0.29
N TYR A 110 25.80 11.11 -0.48
CA TYR A 110 24.54 10.50 -0.06
C TYR A 110 24.05 9.47 -1.08
N PRO A 111 23.61 8.28 -0.64
CA PRO A 111 23.12 7.25 -1.54
C PRO A 111 21.75 7.58 -2.13
N VAL A 112 20.99 8.50 -1.51
CA VAL A 112 19.66 8.92 -1.95
C VAL A 112 19.59 10.43 -1.84
N VAL A 113 19.23 11.09 -2.94
CA VAL A 113 19.26 12.55 -3.03
C VAL A 113 17.87 13.10 -3.32
N PHE A 114 17.38 13.95 -2.42
CA PHE A 114 16.23 14.80 -2.64
C PHE A 114 16.48 16.19 -2.05
N ILE A 115 16.81 17.15 -2.91
CA ILE A 115 17.17 18.51 -2.51
C ILE A 115 15.94 19.37 -2.23
N ASP A 116 16.01 20.16 -1.18
CA ASP A 116 14.96 21.09 -0.75
C ASP A 116 14.83 22.33 -1.66
N VAL A 117 13.91 23.25 -1.32
CA VAL A 117 13.64 24.43 -2.15
C VAL A 117 14.84 25.39 -2.25
N THR A 118 15.73 25.36 -1.26
CA THR A 118 16.89 26.26 -1.17
C THR A 118 18.04 25.79 -2.07
N GLY A 119 18.05 24.52 -2.47
CA GLY A 119 19.14 23.93 -3.23
C GLY A 119 20.32 23.43 -2.38
N TYR A 120 20.32 23.69 -1.07
CA TYR A 120 21.48 23.40 -0.20
C TYR A 120 21.34 22.13 0.63
N HIS A 121 20.11 21.68 0.92
CA HIS A 121 19.88 20.60 1.88
C HIS A 121 19.30 19.36 1.21
N ASN A 122 19.92 18.20 1.45
CA ASN A 122 19.33 16.91 1.11
C ASN A 122 18.30 16.51 2.19
N LEU A 123 17.02 16.46 1.82
CA LEU A 123 15.94 15.98 2.68
C LEU A 123 16.07 14.49 3.02
N CYS A 124 16.81 13.74 2.20
CA CYS A 124 17.12 12.32 2.40
C CYS A 124 18.43 12.10 3.17
N PHE A 125 19.02 13.11 3.83
CA PHE A 125 20.34 13.00 4.47
C PHE A 125 20.50 11.78 5.40
N ASN A 126 19.41 11.33 6.04
CA ASN A 126 19.40 10.19 6.96
C ASN A 126 18.81 8.91 6.36
N VAL A 127 18.32 8.93 5.12
CA VAL A 127 17.66 7.77 4.51
C VAL A 127 18.73 6.90 3.85
N THR A 128 18.87 5.67 4.32
CA THR A 128 19.78 4.68 3.70
C THR A 128 19.18 4.13 2.41
N LEU A 129 20.05 3.55 1.57
CA LEU A 129 19.62 2.89 0.34
C LEU A 129 18.62 1.76 0.61
N ASP A 130 18.81 0.99 1.69
CA ASP A 130 17.94 -0.12 2.07
C ASP A 130 16.53 0.35 2.45
N ILE A 131 16.43 1.40 3.27
CA ILE A 131 15.13 1.99 3.64
C ILE A 131 14.43 2.54 2.41
N TYR A 132 15.17 3.22 1.52
CA TYR A 132 14.60 3.71 0.28
C TYR A 132 14.13 2.57 -0.64
N ALA A 133 14.90 1.49 -0.78
CA ALA A 133 14.51 0.30 -1.54
C ALA A 133 13.25 -0.36 -0.95
N LEU A 134 13.15 -0.43 0.39
CA LEU A 134 11.97 -0.94 1.09
C LEU A 134 10.74 -0.08 0.83
N VAL A 135 10.87 1.25 0.88
CA VAL A 135 9.78 2.19 0.55
C VAL A 135 9.28 1.97 -0.87
N ARG A 136 10.19 1.80 -1.85
CA ARG A 136 9.82 1.50 -3.25
C ARG A 136 9.09 0.17 -3.37
N PHE A 137 9.59 -0.86 -2.70
CA PHE A 137 8.98 -2.18 -2.70
C PHE A 137 7.56 -2.15 -2.12
N GLU A 138 7.37 -1.53 -0.95
CA GLU A 138 6.07 -1.41 -0.30
C GLU A 138 5.09 -0.54 -1.10
N ALA A 139 5.58 0.48 -1.80
CA ALA A 139 4.76 1.29 -2.68
C ALA A 139 4.30 0.49 -3.91
N LYS A 140 5.18 -0.32 -4.50
CA LYS A 140 4.84 -1.23 -5.61
C LYS A 140 3.78 -2.24 -5.16
N ARG A 141 3.94 -2.81 -3.97
CA ARG A 141 2.98 -3.74 -3.37
C ARG A 141 1.63 -3.06 -3.12
N ALA A 142 1.60 -1.84 -2.60
CA ALA A 142 0.36 -1.09 -2.40
C ALA A 142 -0.41 -0.88 -3.72
N VAL A 143 0.28 -0.54 -4.80
CA VAL A 143 -0.34 -0.42 -6.14
C VAL A 143 -0.87 -1.77 -6.63
N GLN A 144 -0.10 -2.85 -6.48
CA GLN A 144 -0.53 -4.18 -6.88
C GLN A 144 -1.79 -4.62 -6.12
N MET A 145 -1.84 -4.37 -4.81
CA MET A 145 -3.02 -4.65 -3.99
C MET A 145 -4.25 -3.83 -4.41
N LEU A 146 -4.07 -2.64 -4.98
CA LEU A 146 -5.17 -1.86 -5.56
C LEU A 146 -5.63 -2.38 -6.93
N ASN A 147 -4.76 -3.06 -7.67
CA ASN A 147 -5.06 -3.62 -8.99
C ASN A 147 -5.66 -5.03 -8.89
N ASP A 148 -5.32 -5.76 -7.82
CA ASP A 148 -5.96 -7.02 -7.49
C ASP A 148 -7.41 -6.76 -7.05
N VAL A 149 -8.35 -7.14 -7.90
CA VAL A 149 -9.78 -7.17 -7.57
C VAL A 149 -10.04 -8.33 -6.62
N LYS A 150 -9.54 -8.24 -5.38
CA LYS A 150 -10.08 -9.00 -4.26
C LYS A 150 -11.20 -8.16 -3.68
N ILE A 151 -12.40 -8.70 -3.83
CA ILE A 151 -13.69 -8.08 -3.53
C ILE A 151 -13.77 -7.79 -2.04
N ASN A 152 -13.48 -6.55 -1.64
CA ASN A 152 -13.95 -6.02 -0.36
C ASN A 152 -15.27 -5.30 -0.63
N LYS A 153 -16.35 -6.08 -0.72
CA LYS A 153 -17.73 -5.59 -0.60
C LYS A 153 -18.41 -6.48 0.43
N ILE A 154 -18.62 -5.94 1.62
CA ILE A 154 -19.31 -6.60 2.74
C ILE A 154 -20.70 -7.09 2.27
N ASP A 155 -21.39 -6.31 1.44
CA ASP A 155 -22.70 -6.66 0.87
C ASP A 155 -22.68 -7.89 -0.06
N ALA A 156 -21.56 -8.14 -0.75
CA ALA A 156 -21.43 -9.30 -1.63
C ALA A 156 -21.24 -10.61 -0.85
N VAL A 157 -20.68 -10.54 0.38
CA VAL A 157 -20.51 -11.69 1.26
C VAL A 157 -21.87 -12.16 1.76
N GLU A 158 -22.73 -11.25 2.20
CA GLU A 158 -24.10 -11.58 2.65
C GLU A 158 -24.93 -12.19 1.50
N GLN A 159 -24.85 -11.62 0.29
CA GLN A 159 -25.58 -12.14 -0.86
C GLN A 159 -25.09 -13.53 -1.30
N VAL A 160 -23.78 -13.80 -1.26
CA VAL A 160 -23.20 -15.12 -1.56
C VAL A 160 -23.62 -16.15 -0.51
N LEU A 161 -23.69 -15.76 0.77
CA LEU A 161 -24.18 -16.61 1.84
C LEU A 161 -25.67 -16.93 1.64
N ASP A 162 -26.50 -15.96 1.29
CA ASP A 162 -27.93 -16.20 1.02
C ASP A 162 -28.18 -17.10 -0.20
N MET A 163 -27.32 -17.06 -1.21
CA MET A 163 -27.43 -17.91 -2.39
C MET A 163 -26.96 -19.36 -2.15
N HIS A 164 -26.04 -19.61 -1.21
CA HIS A 164 -25.32 -20.90 -1.12
C HIS A 164 -25.37 -21.59 0.25
N VAL A 165 -25.86 -20.93 1.30
CA VAL A 165 -25.97 -21.50 2.66
C VAL A 165 -27.36 -22.10 2.85
N ALA A 166 -27.43 -23.40 3.12
CA ALA A 166 -28.69 -24.07 3.43
C ALA A 166 -29.30 -23.52 4.74
N PRO A 167 -30.64 -23.45 4.90
CA PRO A 167 -31.27 -22.93 6.11
C PRO A 167 -30.78 -23.57 7.42
N ALA A 168 -30.47 -24.87 7.39
CA ALA A 168 -29.91 -25.59 8.53
C ALA A 168 -28.52 -25.08 8.97
N ASP A 169 -27.70 -24.59 8.03
CA ASP A 169 -26.37 -24.05 8.33
C ASP A 169 -26.43 -22.67 9.01
N LYS A 170 -27.53 -21.91 8.81
CA LYS A 170 -27.76 -20.65 9.56
C LYS A 170 -27.97 -20.93 11.04
N CYS A 171 -28.70 -22.00 11.37
CA CYS A 171 -28.96 -22.44 12.74
C CYS A 171 -27.72 -23.07 13.41
N ASN A 172 -26.95 -23.89 12.67
CA ASN A 172 -25.80 -24.63 13.21
C ASN A 172 -24.65 -23.73 13.69
N PHE A 173 -24.49 -22.54 13.10
CA PHE A 173 -23.41 -21.61 13.45
C PHE A 173 -23.88 -20.37 14.23
N ALA A 174 -25.15 -20.32 14.66
CA ALA A 174 -25.71 -19.23 15.48
C ALA A 174 -25.41 -17.80 14.96
N GLY A 175 -25.38 -17.61 13.63
CA GLY A 175 -25.05 -16.31 13.02
C GLY A 175 -23.54 -16.01 12.91
N HIS A 176 -22.66 -16.94 13.26
CA HIS A 176 -21.22 -16.78 13.07
C HIS A 176 -20.86 -16.91 11.58
N THR A 177 -20.57 -15.77 10.95
CA THR A 177 -20.34 -15.66 9.50
C THR A 177 -19.08 -16.38 9.03
N TYR A 178 -18.01 -16.37 9.85
CA TYR A 178 -16.71 -16.97 9.47
C TYR A 178 -16.74 -18.47 9.09
N PRO A 179 -17.27 -19.41 9.91
CA PRO A 179 -17.33 -20.82 9.56
C PRO A 179 -18.25 -21.09 8.36
N GLN A 180 -19.31 -20.30 8.20
CA GLN A 180 -20.19 -20.38 7.03
C GLN A 180 -19.45 -19.97 5.75
N LEU A 181 -18.76 -18.83 5.78
CA LEU A 181 -17.95 -18.34 4.68
C LEU A 181 -16.81 -19.32 4.35
N LEU A 182 -16.10 -19.81 5.36
CA LEU A 182 -15.04 -20.81 5.20
C LEU A 182 -15.58 -22.07 4.51
N LYS A 183 -16.74 -22.58 4.93
CA LYS A 183 -17.37 -23.76 4.33
C LYS A 183 -17.72 -23.53 2.86
N VAL A 184 -18.35 -22.40 2.55
CA VAL A 184 -18.76 -22.04 1.18
C VAL A 184 -17.54 -21.88 0.27
N VAL A 185 -16.57 -21.06 0.69
CA VAL A 185 -15.37 -20.79 -0.10
C VAL A 185 -14.53 -22.05 -0.28
N THR A 186 -14.38 -22.87 0.76
CA THR A 186 -13.65 -24.15 0.67
C THR A 186 -14.30 -25.09 -0.33
N LYS A 187 -15.64 -25.20 -0.31
CA LYS A 187 -16.39 -26.03 -1.27
C LYS A 187 -16.28 -25.52 -2.71
N LEU A 188 -16.33 -24.21 -2.91
CA LEU A 188 -16.20 -23.60 -4.23
C LEU A 188 -14.78 -23.79 -4.79
N LEU A 189 -13.77 -23.53 -3.97
CA LEU A 189 -12.37 -23.69 -4.37
C LEU A 189 -11.98 -25.15 -4.60
N SER A 190 -12.44 -26.08 -3.77
CA SER A 190 -12.18 -27.50 -4.00
C SER A 190 -12.81 -28.00 -5.30
N LYS A 191 -14.03 -27.55 -5.61
CA LYS A 191 -14.70 -27.87 -6.89
C LYS A 191 -14.03 -27.19 -8.08
N GLY A 192 -13.66 -25.91 -7.95
CA GLY A 192 -13.11 -25.11 -9.05
C GLY A 192 -11.65 -25.39 -9.36
N LEU A 193 -10.84 -25.74 -8.36
CA LEU A 193 -9.41 -26.05 -8.54
C LEU A 193 -9.16 -27.54 -8.75
N GLY A 194 -10.10 -28.41 -8.36
CA GLY A 194 -10.03 -29.85 -8.61
C GLY A 194 -8.68 -30.45 -8.23
N LYS A 195 -8.06 -31.15 -9.17
CA LYS A 195 -6.78 -31.85 -8.96
C LYS A 195 -5.55 -30.93 -8.89
N ARG A 196 -5.70 -29.65 -9.19
CA ARG A 196 -4.61 -28.66 -9.19
C ARG A 196 -4.14 -28.30 -7.77
N VAL A 197 -4.99 -28.52 -6.77
CA VAL A 197 -4.69 -28.28 -5.36
C VAL A 197 -4.63 -29.61 -4.63
N GLN A 198 -3.51 -29.85 -3.97
CA GLN A 198 -3.31 -31.00 -3.10
C GLN A 198 -3.92 -30.76 -1.72
N PHE A 199 -3.77 -29.56 -1.17
CA PHE A 199 -4.37 -29.18 0.11
C PHE A 199 -4.91 -27.74 0.10
N LEU A 200 -6.09 -27.56 0.68
CA LEU A 200 -6.68 -26.27 1.00
C LEU A 200 -6.77 -26.17 2.52
N ILE A 201 -6.02 -25.25 3.12
CA ILE A 201 -5.85 -25.18 4.58
C ILE A 201 -6.36 -23.84 5.08
N PRO A 202 -7.34 -23.80 6.01
CA PRO A 202 -7.69 -22.57 6.70
C PRO A 202 -6.54 -22.15 7.61
N LEU A 203 -6.04 -20.93 7.42
CA LEU A 203 -5.01 -20.37 8.30
C LEU A 203 -5.70 -19.68 9.47
N GLN A 204 -5.53 -20.24 10.66
CA GLN A 204 -6.13 -19.72 11.88
C GLN A 204 -5.52 -18.35 12.22
N GLN A 205 -6.40 -17.37 12.47
CA GLN A 205 -5.98 -16.09 13.02
C GLN A 205 -6.03 -16.14 14.55
N VAL A 206 -5.06 -15.49 15.18
CA VAL A 206 -5.05 -15.30 16.63
C VAL A 206 -6.20 -14.36 16.98
N VAL A 207 -7.18 -14.86 17.73
CA VAL A 207 -8.26 -14.03 18.27
C VAL A 207 -7.68 -13.23 19.44
N PRO A 208 -7.67 -11.89 19.38
CA PRO A 208 -7.18 -11.10 20.50
C PRO A 208 -8.09 -11.30 21.72
N SER A 209 -7.52 -11.29 22.92
CA SER A 209 -8.31 -11.24 24.15
C SER A 209 -9.05 -9.90 24.24
N TRP A 210 -10.33 -9.92 24.60
CA TRP A 210 -11.15 -8.72 24.81
C TRP A 210 -11.59 -8.57 26.26
N SER A 211 -12.00 -7.37 26.66
CA SER A 211 -12.50 -7.09 28.00
C SER A 211 -13.89 -7.71 28.22
N ILE A 212 -14.23 -8.10 29.45
CA ILE A 212 -15.53 -8.72 29.78
C ILE A 212 -16.71 -7.78 29.50
N VAL A 213 -16.47 -6.46 29.54
CA VAL A 213 -17.48 -5.43 29.24
C VAL A 213 -17.62 -5.11 27.75
N GLU A 214 -16.72 -5.64 26.91
CA GLU A 214 -16.74 -5.45 25.47
C GLU A 214 -17.44 -6.64 24.81
N HIS A 215 -18.20 -6.37 23.76
CA HIS A 215 -18.70 -7.44 22.91
C HIS A 215 -17.53 -8.11 22.19
N PRO A 216 -17.57 -9.45 22.00
CA PRO A 216 -16.55 -10.13 21.22
C PRO A 216 -16.46 -9.48 19.84
N ALA A 217 -15.24 -9.38 19.30
CA ALA A 217 -15.05 -8.88 17.95
C ALA A 217 -15.99 -9.64 17.00
N THR A 218 -16.82 -8.88 16.28
CA THR A 218 -17.67 -9.45 15.23
C THR A 218 -16.77 -10.22 14.26
N SER A 219 -17.21 -11.43 13.90
CA SER A 219 -16.48 -12.46 13.15
C SER A 219 -15.44 -11.91 12.17
N ASN A 220 -14.24 -12.51 12.15
CA ASN A 220 -13.11 -12.12 11.28
C ASN A 220 -13.57 -11.66 9.89
N GLU A 221 -13.27 -10.40 9.56
CA GLU A 221 -13.64 -9.74 8.29
C GLU A 221 -12.96 -10.36 7.04
N TYR A 222 -11.93 -11.20 7.25
CA TYR A 222 -11.11 -11.77 6.19
C TYR A 222 -10.89 -13.26 6.39
N LEU A 223 -10.95 -14.02 5.29
CA LEU A 223 -10.61 -15.44 5.26
C LEU A 223 -9.19 -15.64 4.73
N HIS A 224 -8.34 -16.34 5.50
CA HIS A 224 -7.00 -16.71 5.09
C HIS A 224 -6.97 -18.19 4.72
N LEU A 225 -6.59 -18.49 3.48
CA LEU A 225 -6.48 -19.86 2.96
C LEU A 225 -5.07 -20.08 2.44
N GLY A 226 -4.42 -21.14 2.93
CA GLY A 226 -3.22 -21.71 2.37
C GLY A 226 -3.57 -22.69 1.25
N LEU A 227 -2.84 -22.62 0.14
CA LEU A 227 -2.95 -23.54 -0.98
C LEU A 227 -1.63 -24.30 -1.12
N ILE A 228 -1.70 -25.63 -1.07
CA ILE A 228 -0.59 -26.50 -1.50
C ILE A 228 -0.98 -27.03 -2.87
N LEU A 229 -0.22 -26.65 -3.88
CA LEU A 229 -0.47 -27.03 -5.27
C LEU A 229 0.02 -28.45 -5.54
N ASN A 230 -0.66 -29.15 -6.43
CA ASN A 230 -0.19 -30.44 -6.95
C ASN A 230 0.93 -30.19 -7.96
N GLY A 231 2.13 -30.70 -7.71
CA GLY A 231 3.30 -30.50 -8.58
C GLY A 231 3.12 -31.02 -10.01
N GLU A 232 2.25 -32.01 -10.21
CA GLU A 232 2.02 -32.63 -11.53
C GLU A 232 0.90 -31.94 -12.30
N GLN A 233 -0.17 -31.53 -11.63
CA GLN A 233 -1.44 -31.13 -12.27
C GLN A 233 -1.77 -29.64 -12.12
N SER A 234 -1.02 -28.89 -11.31
CA SER A 234 -1.33 -27.48 -11.03
C SER A 234 -1.23 -26.54 -12.22
N LEU A 235 -0.41 -26.90 -13.23
CA LEU A 235 -0.16 -26.11 -14.44
C LEU A 235 -0.86 -26.66 -15.68
N GLU A 236 -1.72 -27.67 -15.54
CA GLU A 236 -2.51 -28.19 -16.66
C GLU A 236 -3.43 -27.09 -17.21
N ILE A 237 -3.34 -26.85 -18.51
CA ILE A 237 -4.11 -25.80 -19.20
C ILE A 237 -5.56 -26.25 -19.46
N LEU A 238 -5.79 -27.57 -19.53
CA LEU A 238 -7.08 -28.19 -19.86
C LEU A 238 -7.69 -28.86 -18.64
N ASP A 239 -8.85 -28.38 -18.18
CA ASP A 239 -9.69 -29.11 -17.23
C ASP A 239 -10.50 -30.17 -17.98
N LYS A 240 -10.14 -31.45 -17.77
CA LYS A 240 -10.95 -32.56 -18.25
C LYS A 240 -12.19 -32.70 -17.37
N GLY A 241 -13.36 -32.38 -17.92
CA GLY A 241 -14.65 -32.70 -17.32
C GLY A 241 -14.91 -34.22 -17.31
N PRO A 242 -15.94 -34.68 -16.58
CA PRO A 242 -16.37 -36.07 -16.68
C PRO A 242 -16.82 -36.39 -18.12
N GLU A 243 -16.55 -37.62 -18.57
CA GLU A 243 -17.22 -38.21 -19.74
C GLU A 243 -18.70 -38.46 -19.46
#